data_AF-A0A965GU05-F1
#
_entry.id   AF-A0A965GU05-F1
#
_cell.length_a   1.000
_cell.length_b   1.000
_cell.length_c   1.000
_cell.angle_alpha   90.00
_cell.angle_beta   90.00
_cell.angle_gamma   90.00
#
_symmetry.space_group_name_H-M   'P 1'
#
loop_
_entity.id
_entity.type
_entity.pdbx_description
1 polymer ?
#
loop_
_entity_poly.entity_id
_entity_poly.type
_entity_poly.pdbx_seq_one_letter_code
_entity_poly.pdbx_strand_id
1 'polypeptide(L)'
;MPSGRPSKPIEVKRKLGNPGQRKLPEQSQLQLFDPISKVPEPARPLLKYGREFWDKVWANGLQWISPNTDAEILLMTCELIDERWNLRVKVMQTGDWRERRGLRDLDARIISNLSLMGFTPADRSKLGVAEVKAISKMEALKRRADERSK
;
A
#
# COMPACT_ATOMS: atom_id res chain seq x y z
N MET A 1 2.49 -24.59 -10.05
CA MET A 1 1.93 -23.23 -10.20
C MET A 1 0.59 -23.35 -10.93
N PRO A 2 -0.54 -22.85 -10.42
CA PRO A 2 -1.79 -22.91 -11.17
C PRO A 2 -1.65 -22.04 -12.43
N SER A 3 -1.69 -22.69 -13.58
CA SER A 3 -1.47 -22.14 -14.93
C SER A 3 -2.72 -21.43 -15.46
N GLY A 4 -3.12 -20.35 -14.82
CA GLY A 4 -4.28 -19.54 -15.22
C GLY A 4 -3.95 -18.05 -15.21
N ARG A 5 -4.55 -17.31 -16.16
CA ARG A 5 -4.49 -15.84 -16.17
C ARG A 5 -5.02 -15.32 -14.81
N PRO A 6 -4.31 -14.41 -14.12
CA PRO A 6 -4.71 -13.93 -12.81
C PRO A 6 -6.15 -13.38 -12.86
N SER A 7 -6.93 -13.65 -11.82
CA SER A 7 -8.33 -13.23 -11.76
C SER A 7 -8.44 -11.72 -11.94
N LYS A 8 -9.36 -11.25 -12.79
CA LYS A 8 -9.63 -9.82 -12.92
C LYS A 8 -9.98 -9.24 -11.54
N PRO A 9 -9.42 -8.08 -11.16
CA PRO A 9 -9.79 -7.40 -9.93
C PRO A 9 -11.30 -7.21 -9.81
N ILE A 10 -11.79 -7.21 -8.57
CA ILE A 10 -13.24 -7.08 -8.28
C ILE A 10 -13.79 -5.79 -8.90
N GLU A 11 -13.01 -4.70 -8.87
CA GLU A 11 -13.39 -3.41 -9.44
C GLU A 11 -13.65 -3.50 -10.96
N VAL A 12 -12.77 -4.22 -11.68
CA VAL A 12 -12.90 -4.44 -13.13
C VAL A 12 -14.10 -5.34 -13.42
N LYS A 13 -14.36 -6.34 -12.58
CA LYS A 13 -15.55 -7.19 -12.70
C LYS A 13 -16.83 -6.38 -12.50
N ARG A 14 -16.87 -5.43 -11.55
CA ARG A 14 -18.01 -4.53 -11.34
C ARG A 14 -18.23 -3.60 -12.54
N LYS A 15 -17.18 -2.94 -13.02
CA LYS A 15 -17.27 -2.06 -14.21
C LYS A 15 -17.74 -2.79 -15.47
N LEU A 16 -17.36 -4.06 -15.64
CA LEU A 16 -17.76 -4.89 -16.78
C LEU A 16 -19.13 -5.59 -16.58
N GLY A 17 -19.89 -5.27 -15.52
CA GLY A 17 -21.21 -5.85 -15.29
C GLY A 17 -21.18 -7.31 -14.82
N ASN A 18 -20.14 -7.72 -14.10
CA ASN A 18 -19.92 -9.09 -13.60
C ASN A 18 -19.96 -10.16 -14.70
N PRO A 19 -19.02 -10.14 -15.67
CA PRO A 19 -19.03 -11.06 -16.81
C PRO A 19 -18.88 -12.54 -16.40
N GLY A 20 -18.38 -12.81 -15.20
CA GLY A 20 -18.24 -14.17 -14.66
C GLY A 20 -19.47 -14.67 -13.91
N GLN A 21 -20.52 -13.86 -13.75
CA GLN A 21 -21.79 -14.12 -13.04
C GLN A 21 -21.69 -14.69 -11.61
N ARG A 22 -20.48 -14.89 -11.07
CA ARG A 22 -20.27 -15.27 -9.68
C ARG A 22 -20.67 -14.12 -8.77
N LYS A 23 -21.34 -14.43 -7.66
CA LYS A 23 -21.71 -13.42 -6.66
C LYS A 23 -20.45 -12.67 -6.21
N LEU A 24 -20.40 -11.37 -6.48
CA LEU A 24 -19.30 -10.52 -6.04
C LEU A 24 -19.50 -10.19 -4.55
N PRO A 25 -18.43 -10.08 -3.74
CA PRO A 25 -18.54 -9.62 -2.36
C PRO A 25 -19.29 -8.28 -2.30
N GLU A 26 -20.10 -8.06 -1.27
CA GLU A 26 -20.80 -6.79 -1.09
C GLU A 26 -19.81 -5.66 -0.79
N GLN A 27 -20.08 -4.48 -1.35
CA GLN A 27 -19.25 -3.28 -1.18
C GLN A 27 -19.10 -2.85 0.29
N SER A 28 -20.11 -3.16 1.11
CA SER A 28 -20.20 -2.87 2.54
C SER A 28 -19.26 -3.68 3.43
N GLN A 29 -18.61 -4.73 2.91
CA GLN A 29 -17.77 -5.63 3.72
C GLN A 29 -16.27 -5.30 3.69
N LEU A 30 -15.83 -4.28 2.95
CA LEU A 30 -14.43 -3.86 2.98
C LEU A 30 -14.22 -2.92 4.17
N GLN A 31 -13.63 -3.46 5.24
CA GLN A 31 -13.29 -2.73 6.46
C GLN A 31 -12.39 -1.54 6.12
N LEU A 32 -12.95 -0.34 6.23
CA LEU A 32 -12.15 0.87 6.42
C LEU A 32 -11.50 0.77 7.80
N PHE A 33 -10.19 0.91 7.86
CA PHE A 33 -9.54 1.05 9.16
C PHE A 33 -9.86 2.42 9.73
N ASP A 34 -10.13 2.45 11.04
CA ASP A 34 -10.30 3.71 11.75
C ASP A 34 -9.06 4.60 11.55
N PRO A 35 -9.25 5.92 11.45
CA PRO A 35 -8.13 6.85 11.35
C PRO A 35 -7.20 6.64 12.54
N ILE A 36 -5.93 6.39 12.23
CA ILE A 36 -4.90 6.12 13.23
C ILE A 36 -4.70 7.37 14.08
N SER A 37 -4.94 7.26 15.39
CA SER A 37 -4.82 8.38 16.33
C SER A 37 -3.38 8.69 16.72
N LYS A 38 -2.47 7.72 16.61
CA LYS A 38 -1.05 7.85 16.92
C LYS A 38 -0.22 7.00 15.95
N VAL A 39 0.79 7.60 15.33
CA VAL A 39 1.76 6.89 14.48
C VAL A 39 2.39 5.75 15.30
N PRO A 40 2.31 4.48 14.85
CA PRO A 40 2.92 3.37 15.56
C PRO A 40 4.45 3.51 15.55
N GLU A 41 5.09 3.14 16.65
CA GLU A 41 6.55 3.05 16.69
C GLU A 41 7.01 1.77 15.97
N PRO A 42 8.09 1.84 15.17
CA PRO A 42 8.63 0.68 14.49
C PRO A 42 9.19 -0.31 15.53
N ALA A 43 8.90 -1.59 15.34
CA ALA A 43 9.35 -2.65 16.25
C ALA A 43 10.87 -2.88 16.24
N ARG A 44 11.55 -2.45 15.17
CA ARG A 44 12.99 -2.54 14.99
C ARG A 44 13.58 -1.16 14.69
N PRO A 45 14.82 -0.87 15.12
CA PRO A 45 15.45 0.41 14.87
C PRO A 45 15.67 0.62 13.37
N LEU A 46 15.30 1.81 12.89
CA LEU A 46 15.51 2.26 11.52
C LEU A 46 16.59 3.35 11.49
N LEU A 47 17.29 3.47 10.37
CA LEU A 47 18.15 4.64 10.13
C LEU A 47 17.29 5.81 9.64
N LYS A 48 17.96 6.91 9.27
CA LYS A 48 17.32 8.17 8.90
C LYS A 48 16.26 8.01 7.81
N TYR A 49 16.56 7.32 6.71
CA TYR A 49 15.70 7.31 5.53
C TYR A 49 14.52 6.36 5.68
N GLY A 50 14.73 5.21 6.32
CA GLY A 50 13.68 4.27 6.69
C GLY A 50 12.71 4.89 7.68
N ARG A 51 13.22 5.58 8.72
CA ARG A 51 12.38 6.31 9.70
C ARG A 51 11.55 7.40 9.03
N GLU A 52 12.17 8.24 8.20
CA GLU A 52 11.45 9.28 7.46
C GLU A 52 10.35 8.70 6.56
N PHE A 53 10.58 7.56 5.94
CA PHE A 53 9.57 6.89 5.12
C PHE A 53 8.43 6.32 5.97
N TRP A 54 8.74 5.62 7.06
CA TRP A 54 7.76 5.12 8.03
C TRP A 54 6.85 6.24 8.53
N ASP A 55 7.44 7.36 8.95
CA ASP A 55 6.71 8.53 9.45
C ASP A 55 5.79 9.11 8.38
N LYS A 56 6.29 9.26 7.15
CA LYS A 56 5.48 9.76 6.03
C LYS A 56 4.29 8.83 5.74
N VAL A 57 4.48 7.51 5.77
CA VAL A 57 3.42 6.56 5.46
C VAL A 57 2.28 6.67 6.48
N TRP A 58 2.61 6.72 7.77
CA TRP A 58 1.60 6.82 8.83
C TRP A 58 1.03 8.24 8.99
N ALA A 59 1.83 9.29 8.82
CA ALA A 59 1.36 10.68 8.92
C ALA A 59 0.40 11.07 7.79
N ASN A 60 0.57 10.51 6.59
CA ASN A 60 -0.36 10.75 5.48
C ASN A 60 -1.70 10.01 5.63
N GLY A 61 -1.90 9.25 6.72
CA GLY A 61 -3.17 8.62 7.05
C GLY A 61 -3.67 7.71 5.94
N LEU A 62 -2.81 6.82 5.43
CA LEU A 62 -3.18 5.87 4.39
C LEU A 62 -4.19 4.87 4.95
N GLN A 63 -5.48 5.20 4.83
CA GLN A 63 -6.64 4.44 5.35
C GLN A 63 -6.73 2.96 4.92
N TRP A 64 -5.90 2.53 3.97
CA TRP A 64 -5.87 1.16 3.46
C TRP A 64 -4.67 0.35 3.96
N ILE A 65 -3.75 0.99 4.69
CA ILE A 65 -2.63 0.31 5.33
C ILE A 65 -3.04 0.07 6.78
N SER A 66 -3.08 -1.20 7.17
CA SER A 66 -3.41 -1.64 8.50
C SER A 66 -2.16 -1.64 9.39
N PRO A 67 -2.19 -0.99 10.56
CA PRO A 67 -1.14 -1.13 11.57
C PRO A 67 -0.91 -2.57 12.02
N ASN A 68 -1.92 -3.43 11.92
CA ASN A 68 -1.83 -4.80 12.44
C ASN A 68 -1.34 -5.80 11.40
N THR A 69 -1.70 -5.62 10.13
CA THR A 69 -1.36 -6.59 9.07
C THR A 69 -0.21 -6.14 8.19
N ASP A 70 -0.06 -4.83 7.97
CA ASP A 70 0.90 -4.30 6.99
C ASP A 70 2.15 -3.71 7.65
N ALA A 71 2.18 -3.59 8.98
CA ALA A 71 3.31 -3.00 9.70
C ALA A 71 4.62 -3.76 9.45
N GLU A 72 4.60 -5.09 9.38
CA GLU A 72 5.83 -5.88 9.18
C GLU A 72 6.39 -5.71 7.76
N ILE A 73 5.54 -5.75 6.72
CA ILE A 73 6.00 -5.52 5.34
C ILE A 73 6.46 -4.08 5.14
N LEU A 74 5.81 -3.11 5.80
CA LEU A 74 6.26 -1.73 5.80
C LEU A 74 7.62 -1.59 6.50
N LEU A 75 7.81 -2.24 7.64
CA LEU A 75 9.06 -2.20 8.40
C LEU A 75 10.22 -2.78 7.59
N MET A 76 10.03 -3.95 6.98
CA MET A 76 11.01 -4.55 6.05
C MET A 76 11.32 -3.62 4.87
N THR A 77 10.32 -2.90 4.36
CA THR A 77 10.53 -1.94 3.26
C THR A 77 11.36 -0.75 3.72
N CYS A 78 11.17 -0.27 4.95
CA CYS A 78 11.98 0.79 5.54
C CYS A 78 13.44 0.35 5.72
N GLU A 79 13.67 -0.88 6.19
CA GLU A 79 15.01 -1.47 6.32
C GLU A 79 15.71 -1.56 4.95
N LEU A 80 15.00 -1.98 3.90
CA LEU A 80 15.54 -2.00 2.53
C LEU A 80 15.87 -0.60 2.00
N ILE A 81 15.09 0.43 2.34
CA ILE A 81 15.36 1.81 1.95
C ILE A 81 16.66 2.31 2.59
N ASP A 82 16.90 1.99 3.86
CA ASP A 82 18.13 2.31 4.56
C ASP A 82 19.34 1.62 3.93
N GLU A 83 19.23 0.32 3.66
CA GLU A 83 20.29 -0.45 2.98
C GLU A 83 20.59 0.13 1.59
N ARG A 84 19.55 0.43 0.81
CA ARG A 84 19.66 1.03 -0.51
C ARG A 84 20.43 2.36 -0.46
N TRP A 85 20.16 3.19 0.54
CA TRP A 85 20.87 4.46 0.69
C TRP A 85 22.37 4.24 0.89
N ASN A 86 22.74 3.34 1.81
CA ASN A 86 24.13 3.01 2.10
C ASN A 86 24.84 2.40 0.87
N LEU A 87 24.18 1.48 0.18
CA LEU A 87 24.74 0.86 -1.02
C LEU A 87 24.92 1.87 -2.16
N ARG A 88 24.00 2.83 -2.32
CA ARG A 88 24.13 3.88 -3.33
C ARG A 88 25.36 4.75 -3.09
N VAL A 89 25.64 5.12 -1.83
CA VAL A 89 26.86 5.87 -1.49
C VAL A 89 28.09 5.06 -1.88
N LYS A 90 28.13 3.78 -1.53
CA LYS A 90 29.24 2.88 -1.87
C LYS A 90 29.47 2.77 -3.38
N VAL A 91 28.39 2.53 -4.15
CA VAL A 91 28.45 2.45 -5.63
C VAL A 91 28.98 3.74 -6.25
N MET A 92 28.64 4.90 -5.70
CA MET A 92 29.14 6.18 -6.19
C MET A 92 30.63 6.39 -5.91
N GLN A 93 31.16 5.77 -4.86
CA GLN A 93 32.58 5.85 -4.50
C GLN A 93 33.44 4.83 -5.25
N THR A 94 32.97 3.58 -5.35
CA THR A 94 33.75 2.46 -5.93
C THR A 94 33.55 2.31 -7.43
N GLY A 95 32.36 2.61 -7.94
CA GLY A 95 31.95 2.32 -9.32
C GLY A 95 31.76 0.84 -9.65
N ASP A 96 31.84 -0.08 -8.67
CA ASP A 96 31.78 -1.53 -8.92
C ASP A 96 30.43 -1.95 -9.54
N TRP A 97 30.50 -2.69 -10.63
CA TRP A 97 29.33 -3.19 -11.34
C TRP A 97 28.53 -4.20 -10.51
N ARG A 98 29.18 -4.96 -9.61
CA ARG A 98 28.51 -5.93 -8.73
C ARG A 98 27.62 -5.21 -7.72
N GLU A 99 28.14 -4.15 -7.11
CA GLU A 99 27.39 -3.31 -6.18
C GLU A 99 26.24 -2.58 -6.90
N ARG A 100 26.49 -2.10 -8.13
CA ARG A 100 25.43 -1.51 -8.97
C ARG A 100 24.34 -2.52 -9.33
N ARG A 101 24.66 -3.81 -9.50
CA ARG A 101 23.67 -4.87 -9.67
C ARG A 101 22.87 -5.06 -8.38
N GLY A 102 23.53 -5.19 -7.23
CA GLY A 102 22.87 -5.29 -5.92
C GLY A 102 21.92 -4.13 -5.65
N LEU A 103 22.29 -2.90 -6.05
CA LEU A 103 21.43 -1.73 -5.91
C LEU A 103 20.14 -1.86 -6.73
N ARG A 104 20.22 -2.37 -7.97
CA ARG A 104 19.03 -2.62 -8.81
C ARG A 104 18.16 -3.74 -8.25
N ASP A 105 18.76 -4.74 -7.62
CA ASP A 105 18.01 -5.82 -6.98
C ASP A 105 17.25 -5.30 -5.75
N LEU A 106 17.87 -4.42 -4.95
CA LEU A 106 17.19 -3.71 -3.85
C LEU A 106 16.05 -2.81 -4.37
N ASP A 107 16.29 -2.04 -5.44
CA ASP A 107 15.25 -1.22 -6.09
C ASP A 107 14.04 -2.08 -6.48
N ALA A 108 14.26 -3.23 -7.11
CA ALA A 108 13.20 -4.12 -7.54
C ALA A 108 12.39 -4.69 -6.36
N ARG A 109 13.07 -5.06 -5.26
CA ARG A 109 12.42 -5.55 -4.03
C ARG A 109 11.58 -4.47 -3.36
N ILE A 110 12.10 -3.24 -3.27
CA ILE A 110 11.36 -2.11 -2.71
C ILE A 110 10.10 -1.83 -3.55
N ILE A 111 10.23 -1.77 -4.87
CA ILE A 111 9.08 -1.57 -5.77
C ILE A 111 8.05 -2.68 -5.58
N SER A 112 8.49 -3.94 -5.48
CA SER A 112 7.61 -5.09 -5.23
C SER A 112 6.82 -4.92 -3.93
N ASN A 113 7.47 -4.56 -2.82
CA ASN A 113 6.78 -4.36 -1.54
C ASN A 113 5.80 -3.17 -1.59
N LEU A 114 6.20 -2.05 -2.21
CA LEU A 114 5.32 -0.89 -2.39
C LEU A 114 4.08 -1.24 -3.23
N SER A 115 4.24 -2.07 -4.25
CA SER A 115 3.12 -2.59 -5.03
C SER A 115 2.20 -3.50 -4.21
N LEU A 116 2.74 -4.38 -3.37
CA LEU A 116 1.94 -5.24 -2.48
C LEU A 116 1.09 -4.42 -1.51
N MET A 117 1.63 -3.30 -0.99
CA MET A 117 0.90 -2.38 -0.10
C MET A 117 0.00 -1.37 -0.84
N GLY A 118 -0.11 -1.44 -2.17
CA GLY A 118 -0.99 -0.56 -2.93
C GLY A 118 -0.52 0.90 -2.96
N PHE A 119 0.78 1.16 -3.12
CA PHE A 119 1.24 2.54 -3.28
C PHE A 119 0.93 3.12 -4.68
N THR A 120 0.80 2.26 -5.70
CA THR A 120 0.39 2.70 -7.05
C THR A 120 -1.14 2.72 -7.20
N PRO A 121 -1.71 3.61 -8.02
CA PRO A 121 -3.16 3.60 -8.30
C PRO A 121 -3.64 2.25 -8.84
N ALA A 122 -2.85 1.61 -9.71
CA ALA A 122 -3.19 0.32 -10.29
C ALA A 122 -3.23 -0.80 -9.24
N ASP A 123 -2.29 -0.80 -8.29
CA ASP A 123 -2.25 -1.79 -7.23
C ASP A 123 -3.35 -1.56 -6.19
N ARG A 124 -3.68 -0.29 -5.88
CA ARG A 124 -4.88 0.03 -5.07
C ARG A 124 -6.15 -0.52 -5.68
N SER A 125 -6.26 -0.41 -7.00
CA SER A 125 -7.39 -0.98 -7.73
C SER A 125 -7.46 -2.50 -7.67
N LYS A 126 -6.30 -3.19 -7.61
CA LYS A 126 -6.28 -4.65 -7.41
C LYS A 126 -6.75 -5.04 -6.01
N LEU A 127 -6.39 -4.23 -5.01
CA LEU A 127 -6.77 -4.43 -3.61
C LEU A 127 -8.23 -4.00 -3.32
N GLY A 128 -8.94 -3.40 -4.28
CA GLY A 128 -10.32 -2.92 -4.07
C GLY A 128 -10.41 -1.62 -3.27
N VAL A 129 -9.27 -1.02 -2.90
CA VAL A 129 -9.14 0.13 -2.00
C VAL A 129 -9.75 1.40 -2.58
N ALA A 130 -9.66 1.57 -3.91
CA ALA A 130 -10.18 2.76 -4.58
C ALA A 130 -11.71 2.84 -4.45
N GLU A 131 -12.40 1.70 -4.53
CA GLU A 131 -13.84 1.61 -4.33
C GLU A 131 -14.24 1.89 -2.87
N VAL A 132 -13.47 1.41 -1.89
CA VAL A 132 -13.75 1.66 -0.45
C VAL A 132 -13.71 3.16 -0.13
N LYS A 133 -12.72 3.90 -0.66
CA LYS A 133 -12.64 5.36 -0.47
C LYS A 133 -13.82 6.11 -1.11
N ALA A 134 -14.33 5.64 -2.24
CA ALA A 134 -15.48 6.27 -2.90
C ALA A 134 -16.76 6.09 -2.06
N ILE A 135 -16.97 4.90 -1.50
CA ILE A 135 -18.12 4.60 -0.62
C ILE A 135 -18.05 5.44 0.65
N SER A 136 -16.90 5.47 1.32
CA SER A 136 -16.70 6.29 2.54
C SER A 136 -17.08 7.77 2.34
N LYS A 137 -16.68 8.35 1.20
CA LYS A 137 -17.05 9.74 0.86
C LYS A 137 -18.55 9.91 0.66
N MET A 138 -19.21 8.94 0.00
CA MET A 138 -20.66 8.97 -0.20
C MET A 138 -21.43 8.84 1.11
N GLU A 139 -20.99 7.96 2.02
CA GLU A 139 -21.58 7.84 3.36
C GLU A 139 -21.39 9.11 4.19
N ALA A 140 -20.21 9.73 4.14
CA ALA A 140 -19.96 11.00 4.81
C ALA A 140 -20.84 12.14 4.26
N LEU A 141 -21.08 12.18 2.95
CA LEU A 141 -21.99 13.14 2.31
C LEU A 141 -23.45 12.93 2.71
N LYS A 142 -23.91 11.66 2.76
CA LYS A 142 -25.26 11.32 3.24
C LYS A 142 -25.46 11.75 4.69
N ARG A 143 -24.50 11.44 5.57
CA ARG A 143 -24.55 11.86 6.98
C ARG A 143 -24.66 13.38 7.14
N ARG A 144 -23.90 14.15 6.34
CA ARG A 144 -23.99 15.62 6.31
C ARG A 144 -25.32 16.14 5.78
N ALA A 145 -25.96 15.42 4.86
CA ALA A 145 -27.28 15.78 4.34
C ALA A 145 -28.38 15.52 5.40
N ASP A 146 -28.29 14.39 6.11
CA ASP A 146 -29.22 14.03 7.19
C ASP A 146 -29.07 14.96 8.42
N GLU A 147 -27.86 15.47 8.68
CA GLU A 147 -27.61 16.49 9.72
C GLU A 147 -28.16 17.88 9.34
N ARG A 148 -28.43 18.15 8.06
CA ARG A 148 -29.03 19.41 7.58
C ARG A 148 -30.55 19.38 7.48
N SER A 149 -31.15 18.18 7.49
CA SER A 149 -32.61 17.99 7.41
C SER A 149 -33.28 17.86 8.79
N LYS A 150 -32.50 17.89 9.87
CA LYS A 150 -32.94 18.06 11.26
C LYS A 150 -32.72 19.50 11.71
#